data_AF-A0A1H0C430-F1
#
_entry.id   AF-A0A1H0C430-F1
#
_cell.length_a   1.000
_cell.length_b   1.000
_cell.length_c   1.000
_cell.angle_alpha   90.00
_cell.angle_beta   90.00
_cell.angle_gamma   90.00
#
_symmetry.space_group_name_H-M   'P 1'
#
loop_
_entity.id
_entity.type
_entity.pdbx_description
1 polymer ?
#
loop_
_entity_poly.entity_id
_entity_poly.type
_entity_poly.pdbx_seq_one_letter_code
_entity_poly.pdbx_strand_id
1 'polypeptide(L)'
;MLSFEVVDVFAPRPLSGNQLAVVLGAADLTTAQCQALALEFGYSETTFVTAVHEGGYAVRIFTTETELPFAGHPSVGTAHTLVRLGLLPAGTVRQECGEGVVPLEVSATGARLTGGPPRCRPGPDPAALAAAVGLAADDVTGRPAHLTSCGLEFAHLDVRPGAVERAVPDPRALAALLPDVLGGVSVLARGDGDEHTVRVFAGGTAWGEDPATGSAALGTGVWLAAEGLAGEGTSGYRLHQGAALGRPSVLDGTVTVEAGRPVRATVAGDVHPVARGTVVVPA
;
A
#
# COMPACT_ATOMS: atom_id res chain seq x y z
N MET A 1 -10.40 -28.34 1.26
CA MET A 1 -10.70 -26.99 1.78
C MET A 1 -9.42 -26.44 2.40
N LEU A 2 -9.21 -25.14 2.33
CA LEU A 2 -8.04 -24.47 2.95
C LEU A 2 -8.50 -23.51 4.04
N SER A 3 -7.70 -23.36 5.09
CA SER A 3 -7.95 -22.36 6.12
C SER A 3 -7.66 -20.97 5.59
N PHE A 4 -8.47 -19.99 5.95
CA PHE A 4 -8.21 -18.58 5.68
C PHE A 4 -8.48 -17.73 6.92
N GLU A 5 -7.86 -16.56 6.95
CA GLU A 5 -8.22 -15.48 7.85
C GLU A 5 -8.40 -14.18 7.07
N VAL A 6 -9.47 -13.45 7.37
CA VAL A 6 -9.69 -12.07 6.95
C VAL A 6 -9.10 -11.17 8.01
N VAL A 7 -8.19 -10.29 7.58
CA VAL A 7 -7.60 -9.27 8.43
C VAL A 7 -7.78 -7.89 7.82
N ASP A 8 -7.77 -6.89 8.68
CA ASP A 8 -7.80 -5.49 8.35
C ASP A 8 -6.42 -4.90 8.62
N VAL A 9 -5.76 -4.37 7.58
CA VAL A 9 -4.36 -3.88 7.59
C VAL A 9 -4.33 -2.36 7.57
N PHE A 10 -3.34 -1.75 8.24
CA PHE A 10 -3.28 -0.30 8.46
C PHE A 10 -4.53 0.23 9.17
N ALA A 11 -5.10 -0.62 10.02
CA ALA A 11 -6.41 -0.44 10.59
C ALA A 11 -6.25 0.04 12.04
N PRO A 12 -6.77 1.22 12.42
CA PRO A 12 -6.76 1.66 13.82
C PRO A 12 -7.75 0.87 14.70
N ARG A 13 -8.65 0.09 14.08
CA ARG A 13 -9.62 -0.79 14.75
C ARG A 13 -10.15 -1.86 13.79
N PRO A 14 -10.78 -2.94 14.28
CA PRO A 14 -11.48 -3.88 13.41
C PRO A 14 -12.55 -3.20 12.57
N LEU A 15 -12.80 -3.72 11.37
CA LEU A 15 -13.71 -3.19 10.36
C LEU A 15 -13.28 -1.81 9.81
N SER A 16 -11.97 -1.53 9.79
CA SER A 16 -11.35 -0.35 9.17
C SER A 16 -10.03 -0.73 8.47
N GLY A 17 -9.32 0.18 7.81
CA GLY A 17 -8.08 -0.19 7.09
C GLY A 17 -8.30 -0.77 5.68
N ASN A 18 -7.33 -1.53 5.18
CA ASN A 18 -7.43 -2.32 3.94
C ASN A 18 -7.69 -3.80 4.23
N GLN A 19 -8.64 -4.40 3.53
CA GLN A 19 -9.09 -5.76 3.79
C GLN A 19 -8.18 -6.75 3.07
N LEU A 20 -7.80 -7.82 3.76
CA LEU A 20 -6.95 -8.86 3.20
C LEU A 20 -7.47 -10.24 3.60
N ALA A 21 -7.66 -11.12 2.61
CA ALA A 21 -7.78 -12.54 2.84
C ALA A 21 -6.39 -13.20 2.81
N VAL A 22 -6.03 -13.90 3.89
CA VAL A 22 -4.80 -14.69 4.00
C VAL A 22 -5.16 -16.18 3.97
N VAL A 23 -4.89 -16.83 2.85
CA VAL A 23 -5.11 -18.27 2.65
C VAL A 23 -3.86 -19.04 3.04
N LEU A 24 -4.01 -19.99 3.96
CA LEU A 24 -2.91 -20.81 4.49
C LEU A 24 -2.80 -22.14 3.76
N GLY A 25 -1.57 -22.67 3.65
CA GLY A 25 -1.33 -24.01 3.12
C GLY A 25 -1.62 -24.14 1.63
N ALA A 26 -1.27 -23.11 0.86
CA ALA A 26 -1.61 -22.98 -0.56
C ALA A 26 -0.53 -23.52 -1.53
N ALA A 27 0.36 -24.41 -1.05
CA ALA A 27 1.50 -24.91 -1.82
C ALA A 27 1.08 -25.60 -3.14
N ASP A 28 -0.02 -26.35 -3.11
CA ASP A 28 -0.48 -27.18 -4.23
C ASP A 28 -1.48 -26.44 -5.15
N LEU A 29 -1.75 -25.15 -4.91
CA LEU A 29 -2.69 -24.39 -5.73
C LEU A 29 -2.05 -23.95 -7.06
N THR A 30 -2.77 -24.21 -8.15
CA THR A 30 -2.46 -23.64 -9.46
C THR A 30 -2.75 -22.13 -9.48
N THR A 31 -2.14 -21.39 -10.41
CA THR A 31 -2.45 -19.97 -10.63
C THR A 31 -3.93 -19.72 -10.88
N ALA A 32 -4.60 -20.58 -11.65
CA ALA A 32 -6.02 -20.46 -11.95
C ALA A 32 -6.89 -20.61 -10.69
N GLN A 33 -6.53 -21.52 -9.79
CA GLN A 33 -7.24 -21.70 -8.51
C GLN A 33 -7.02 -20.50 -7.58
N CYS A 34 -5.79 -19.98 -7.48
CA CYS A 34 -5.53 -18.75 -6.72
C CYS A 34 -6.33 -17.57 -7.26
N GLN A 35 -6.35 -17.37 -8.59
CA GLN A 35 -7.10 -16.29 -9.23
C GLN A 35 -8.61 -16.40 -8.98
N ALA A 36 -9.17 -17.61 -9.10
CA ALA A 36 -10.59 -17.86 -8.83
C ALA A 36 -10.96 -17.57 -7.38
N LEU A 37 -10.11 -17.96 -6.42
CA LEU A 37 -10.31 -17.67 -5.00
C LEU A 37 -10.17 -16.18 -4.69
N ALA A 38 -9.19 -15.49 -5.26
CA ALA A 38 -9.03 -14.05 -5.09
C ALA A 38 -10.27 -13.28 -5.60
N LEU A 39 -10.81 -13.71 -6.75
CA LEU A 39 -12.07 -13.17 -7.28
C LEU A 39 -13.27 -13.45 -6.37
N GLU A 40 -13.38 -14.66 -5.80
CA GLU A 40 -14.46 -15.02 -4.86
C GLU A 40 -14.40 -14.20 -3.55
N PHE A 41 -13.20 -13.96 -3.01
CA PHE A 41 -13.04 -13.09 -1.84
C PHE A 41 -13.41 -11.63 -2.16
N GLY A 42 -13.08 -11.16 -3.37
CA GLY A 42 -13.48 -9.83 -3.86
C GLY A 42 -12.81 -8.65 -3.14
N TYR A 43 -11.77 -8.89 -2.33
CA TYR A 43 -10.93 -7.83 -1.77
C TYR A 43 -9.93 -7.34 -2.82
N SER A 44 -9.28 -6.19 -2.54
CA SER A 44 -8.27 -5.63 -3.45
C SER A 44 -7.14 -6.64 -3.70
N GLU A 45 -6.75 -7.38 -2.66
CA GLU A 45 -5.80 -8.49 -2.77
C GLU A 45 -6.16 -9.68 -1.86
N THR A 46 -5.68 -10.86 -2.25
CA THR A 46 -5.65 -12.09 -1.46
C THR A 46 -4.23 -12.66 -1.46
N THR A 47 -3.74 -13.08 -0.29
CA THR A 47 -2.46 -13.78 -0.17
C THR A 47 -2.63 -15.28 -0.02
N PHE A 48 -1.73 -16.02 -0.65
CA PHE A 48 -1.67 -17.47 -0.62
C PHE A 48 -0.31 -17.88 -0.06
N VAL A 49 -0.27 -18.30 1.20
CA VAL A 49 0.96 -18.74 1.88
C VAL A 49 1.31 -20.14 1.38
N THR A 50 2.37 -20.23 0.59
CA THR A 50 2.80 -21.47 -0.07
C THR A 50 3.82 -22.25 0.77
N ALA A 51 4.57 -21.59 1.65
CA ALA A 51 5.47 -22.23 2.59
C ALA A 51 5.68 -21.37 3.85
N VAL A 52 5.95 -22.02 4.98
CA VAL A 52 6.45 -21.38 6.21
C VAL A 52 7.66 -22.18 6.68
N HIS A 53 8.76 -21.48 7.01
CA HIS A 53 10.01 -22.09 7.45
C HIS A 53 10.69 -21.22 8.50
N GLU A 54 11.86 -21.65 8.99
CA GLU A 54 12.60 -20.88 9.99
C GLU A 54 12.95 -19.48 9.45
N GLY A 55 12.47 -18.45 10.16
CA GLY A 55 12.74 -17.05 9.86
C GLY A 55 12.01 -16.48 8.63
N GLY A 56 11.10 -17.21 7.98
CA GLY A 56 10.45 -16.71 6.77
C GLY A 56 9.28 -17.53 6.23
N TYR A 57 8.70 -17.04 5.15
CA TYR A 57 7.57 -17.65 4.46
C TYR A 57 7.57 -17.29 2.98
N ALA A 58 6.99 -18.17 2.16
CA ALA A 58 6.72 -17.91 0.75
C ALA A 58 5.23 -17.59 0.55
N VAL A 59 4.95 -16.59 -0.30
CA VAL A 59 3.60 -16.11 -0.54
C VAL A 59 3.40 -15.69 -2.00
N ARG A 60 2.20 -15.94 -2.50
CA ARG A 60 1.71 -15.37 -3.76
C ARG A 60 0.60 -14.37 -3.48
N ILE A 61 0.53 -13.29 -4.26
CA ILE A 61 -0.40 -12.19 -4.02
C ILE A 61 -1.21 -11.97 -5.29
N PHE A 62 -2.52 -11.94 -5.16
CA PHE A 62 -3.43 -11.80 -6.30
C PHE A 62 -4.41 -10.67 -6.04
N THR A 63 -4.63 -9.83 -7.05
CA THR A 63 -5.87 -9.04 -7.14
C THR A 63 -7.00 -9.93 -7.65
N THR A 64 -8.20 -9.37 -7.79
CA THR A 64 -9.32 -10.05 -8.45
C THR A 64 -9.06 -10.37 -9.93
N GLU A 65 -8.03 -9.79 -10.54
CA GLU A 65 -7.77 -9.88 -11.98
C GLU A 65 -6.42 -10.51 -12.34
N THR A 66 -5.39 -10.34 -11.51
CA THR A 66 -4.03 -10.80 -11.82
C THR A 66 -3.19 -11.12 -10.59
N GLU A 67 -2.14 -11.93 -10.77
CA GLU A 67 -1.06 -12.08 -9.80
C GLU A 67 -0.17 -10.82 -9.79
N LEU A 68 0.24 -10.39 -8.61
CA LEU A 68 1.21 -9.31 -8.40
C LEU A 68 2.55 -9.89 -7.92
N PRO A 69 3.69 -9.36 -8.37
CA PRO A 69 5.00 -9.79 -7.86
C PRO A 69 5.18 -9.40 -6.39
N PHE A 70 4.56 -8.30 -5.96
CA PHE A 70 4.64 -7.75 -4.61
C PHE A 70 3.50 -6.75 -4.35
N ALA A 71 3.07 -6.64 -3.09
CA ALA A 71 2.18 -5.58 -2.62
C ALA A 71 2.39 -5.29 -1.13
N GLY A 72 2.27 -4.02 -0.73
CA GLY A 72 2.65 -3.57 0.62
C GLY A 72 1.72 -4.05 1.74
N HIS A 73 0.42 -3.73 1.67
CA HIS A 73 -0.54 -4.15 2.70
C HIS A 73 -0.67 -5.68 2.79
N PRO A 74 -0.64 -6.45 1.68
CA PRO A 74 -0.70 -7.91 1.75
C PRO A 74 0.50 -8.51 2.49
N SER A 75 1.69 -7.92 2.35
CA SER A 75 2.88 -8.31 3.10
C SER A 75 2.79 -8.02 4.59
N VAL A 76 2.32 -6.82 4.97
CA VAL A 76 2.13 -6.43 6.37
C VAL A 76 1.10 -7.35 7.05
N GLY A 77 -0.06 -7.54 6.41
CA GLY A 77 -1.13 -8.38 6.94
C GLY A 77 -0.71 -9.84 7.05
N THR A 78 -0.08 -10.41 6.02
CA THR A 78 0.33 -11.83 6.02
C THR A 78 1.40 -12.10 7.08
N ALA A 79 2.43 -11.26 7.17
CA ALA A 79 3.51 -11.45 8.14
C ALA A 79 2.98 -11.41 9.58
N HIS A 80 2.14 -10.43 9.91
CA HIS A 80 1.51 -10.33 11.23
C HIS A 80 0.60 -11.53 11.52
N THR A 81 -0.22 -11.94 10.56
CA THR A 81 -1.09 -13.12 10.70
C THR A 81 -0.30 -14.37 11.05
N LEU A 82 0.80 -14.65 10.35
CA LEU A 82 1.65 -15.82 10.61
C LEU A 82 2.28 -15.80 12.00
N VAL A 83 2.76 -14.63 12.45
CA VAL A 83 3.31 -14.47 13.81
C VAL A 83 2.23 -14.64 14.87
N ARG A 84 1.07 -14.00 14.70
CA ARG A 84 -0.06 -14.06 15.63
C ARG A 84 -0.62 -15.47 15.77
N LEU A 85 -0.60 -16.26 14.70
CA LEU A 85 -1.00 -17.68 14.71
C LEU A 85 0.07 -18.61 15.32
N GLY A 86 1.23 -18.08 15.72
CA GLY A 86 2.34 -18.87 16.26
C GLY A 86 3.07 -19.72 15.22
N LEU A 87 2.89 -19.43 13.93
CA LEU A 87 3.59 -20.11 12.83
C LEU A 87 4.99 -19.54 12.60
N LEU A 88 5.23 -18.30 13.06
CA LEU A 88 6.53 -17.65 13.05
C LEU A 88 6.76 -16.90 14.38
N PRO A 89 8.03 -16.75 14.83
CA PRO A 89 8.35 -15.85 15.93
C PRO A 89 8.20 -14.39 15.50
N ALA A 90 7.88 -13.51 16.46
CA ALA A 90 7.91 -12.06 16.24
C ALA A 90 9.35 -11.54 16.00
N GLY A 91 9.47 -10.36 15.41
CA GLY A 91 10.74 -9.76 15.00
C GLY A 91 10.91 -9.74 13.49
N THR A 92 12.14 -9.85 13.02
CA THR A 92 12.46 -9.79 11.58
C THR A 92 12.01 -11.07 10.88
N VAL A 93 11.11 -10.94 9.91
CA VAL A 93 10.59 -12.02 9.07
C VAL A 93 10.95 -11.77 7.61
N ARG A 94 11.34 -12.83 6.89
CA ARG A 94 11.62 -12.79 5.45
C ARG A 94 10.44 -13.30 4.66
N GLN A 95 9.83 -12.45 3.84
CA GLN A 95 8.84 -12.85 2.85
C GLN A 95 9.52 -13.17 1.53
N GLU A 96 9.20 -14.32 0.94
CA GLU A 96 9.59 -14.69 -0.42
C GLU A 96 8.36 -14.55 -1.34
N CYS A 97 8.47 -13.71 -2.36
CA CYS A 97 7.39 -13.40 -3.31
C CYS A 97 7.96 -13.17 -4.73
N GLY A 98 7.13 -12.79 -5.69
CA GLY A 98 7.56 -12.59 -7.09
C GLY A 98 8.63 -11.52 -7.29
N GLU A 99 8.75 -10.55 -6.38
CA GLU A 99 9.82 -9.53 -6.37
C GLU A 99 11.13 -10.03 -5.71
N GLY A 100 11.11 -11.22 -5.10
CA GLY A 100 12.23 -11.79 -4.35
C GLY A 100 12.00 -11.77 -2.83
N VAL A 101 13.07 -11.53 -2.07
CA VAL A 101 13.03 -11.58 -0.59
C VAL A 101 12.84 -10.18 0.00
N VAL A 102 11.73 -9.99 0.70
CA VAL A 102 11.35 -8.73 1.34
C VAL A 102 11.41 -8.88 2.86
N PRO A 103 12.23 -8.06 3.57
CA PRO A 103 12.26 -8.09 5.03
C PRO A 103 11.11 -7.28 5.63
N LEU A 104 10.48 -7.83 6.67
CA LEU A 104 9.48 -7.16 7.50
C LEU A 104 9.88 -7.24 8.96
N GLU A 105 9.61 -6.18 9.72
CA GLU A 105 9.70 -6.20 11.19
C GLU A 105 8.30 -6.35 11.77
N VAL A 106 8.01 -7.50 12.38
CA VAL A 106 6.69 -7.83 12.90
C VAL A 106 6.63 -7.56 14.40
N SER A 107 5.66 -6.74 14.81
CA SER A 107 5.38 -6.40 16.21
C SER A 107 4.18 -7.20 16.73
N ALA A 108 3.77 -6.94 17.98
CA ALA A 108 2.56 -7.54 18.54
C ALA A 108 1.28 -7.08 17.83
N THR A 109 1.25 -5.86 17.32
CA THR A 109 0.04 -5.22 16.77
C THR A 109 0.01 -5.13 15.26
N GLY A 110 1.15 -5.25 14.59
CA GLY A 110 1.23 -5.15 13.13
C GLY A 110 2.61 -5.46 12.59
N ALA A 111 2.97 -4.87 11.45
CA ALA A 111 4.31 -5.02 10.89
C ALA A 111 4.78 -3.72 10.20
N ARG A 112 6.09 -3.59 10.09
CA ARG A 112 6.77 -2.54 9.33
C ARG A 112 7.46 -3.16 8.12
N LEU A 113 7.15 -2.61 6.96
CA LEU A 113 7.78 -2.92 5.68
C LEU A 113 8.85 -1.86 5.37
N THR A 114 10.03 -2.29 4.94
CA THR A 114 11.00 -1.39 4.29
C THR A 114 10.83 -1.51 2.79
N GLY A 115 10.59 -0.38 2.11
CA GLY A 115 10.48 -0.36 0.65
C GLY A 115 11.82 -0.61 -0.03
N GLY A 116 11.79 -0.88 -1.33
CA GLY A 116 12.98 -0.96 -2.17
C GLY A 116 13.70 0.40 -2.30
N PRO A 117 14.79 0.46 -3.10
CA PRO A 117 15.56 1.69 -3.28
C PRO A 117 14.68 2.89 -3.68
N PRO A 118 14.75 4.04 -2.97
CA PRO A 118 13.99 5.23 -3.31
C PRO A 118 14.30 5.74 -4.72
N ARG A 119 13.26 6.09 -5.47
CA ARG A 119 13.36 6.74 -6.78
C ARG A 119 12.41 7.94 -6.82
N CYS A 120 12.87 9.00 -7.47
CA CYS A 120 12.09 10.22 -7.67
C CYS A 120 12.42 10.77 -9.06
N ARG A 121 11.39 11.11 -9.83
CA ARG A 121 11.51 11.79 -11.12
C ARG A 121 10.38 12.83 -11.27
N PRO A 122 10.56 13.83 -12.15
CA PRO A 122 9.51 14.80 -12.42
C PRO A 122 8.20 14.12 -12.83
N GLY A 123 7.10 14.57 -12.23
CA GLY A 123 5.75 14.17 -12.61
C GLY A 123 5.16 15.06 -13.71
N PRO A 124 3.89 14.82 -14.08
CA PRO A 124 3.14 15.70 -14.98
C PRO A 124 2.93 17.09 -14.35
N ASP A 125 2.40 18.02 -15.16
CA ASP A 125 1.97 19.32 -14.66
C ASP A 125 0.93 19.15 -13.52
N PRO A 126 1.11 19.81 -12.36
CA PRO A 126 0.20 19.65 -11.22
C PRO A 126 -1.25 20.03 -11.53
N ALA A 127 -1.49 21.06 -12.34
CA ALA A 127 -2.85 21.47 -12.68
C ALA A 127 -3.52 20.47 -13.63
N ALA A 128 -2.77 19.89 -14.58
CA ALA A 128 -3.25 18.80 -15.42
C ALA A 128 -3.58 17.54 -14.59
N LEU A 129 -2.73 17.18 -13.63
CA LEU A 129 -2.96 16.05 -12.73
C LEU A 129 -4.18 16.29 -11.82
N ALA A 130 -4.32 17.51 -11.28
CA ALA A 130 -5.49 17.93 -10.50
C ALA A 130 -6.78 17.82 -11.31
N ALA A 131 -6.79 18.31 -12.56
CA ALA A 131 -7.94 18.17 -13.44
C ALA A 131 -8.31 16.71 -13.71
N ALA A 132 -7.32 15.82 -13.87
CA ALA A 132 -7.53 14.39 -14.06
C ALA A 132 -8.09 13.68 -12.81
N VAL A 133 -7.98 14.28 -11.63
CA VAL A 133 -8.65 13.83 -10.39
C VAL A 133 -9.82 14.73 -9.98
N GLY A 134 -10.40 15.48 -10.93
CA GLY A 134 -11.62 16.25 -10.72
C GLY A 134 -11.46 17.51 -9.85
N LEU A 135 -10.23 17.99 -9.66
CA LEU A 135 -9.89 19.17 -8.87
C LEU A 135 -9.59 20.38 -9.76
N ALA A 136 -9.75 21.58 -9.20
CA ALA A 136 -9.42 22.83 -9.88
C ALA A 136 -7.93 23.15 -9.76
N ALA A 137 -7.41 23.99 -10.66
CA ALA A 137 -6.03 24.48 -10.56
C ALA A 137 -5.77 25.23 -9.23
N ASP A 138 -6.78 25.94 -8.72
CA ASP A 138 -6.73 26.63 -7.43
C ASP A 138 -6.78 25.68 -6.22
N ASP A 139 -6.85 24.37 -6.43
CA ASP A 139 -6.72 23.38 -5.37
C ASP A 139 -5.26 22.94 -5.16
N VAL A 140 -4.36 23.13 -6.14
CA VAL A 140 -2.96 22.70 -6.02
C VAL A 140 -2.09 23.71 -5.28
N THR A 141 -1.17 23.26 -4.42
CA THR A 141 -0.37 24.18 -3.59
C THR A 141 0.67 24.97 -4.40
N GLY A 142 0.92 24.59 -5.65
CA GLY A 142 1.96 25.14 -6.51
C GLY A 142 3.28 24.37 -6.45
N ARG A 143 3.37 23.33 -5.61
CA ARG A 143 4.50 22.39 -5.62
C ARG A 143 4.47 21.50 -6.87
N PRO A 144 5.63 21.10 -7.42
CA PRO A 144 5.70 20.12 -8.48
C PRO A 144 5.08 18.78 -8.05
N ALA A 145 4.39 18.13 -8.98
CA ALA A 145 4.05 16.72 -8.82
C ALA A 145 5.30 15.90 -9.10
N HIS A 146 5.51 14.84 -8.31
CA HIS A 146 6.61 13.90 -8.53
C HIS A 146 6.08 12.50 -8.72
N LEU A 147 6.81 11.74 -9.53
CA LEU A 147 6.66 10.30 -9.61
C LEU A 147 7.71 9.70 -8.68
N THR A 148 7.25 9.08 -7.60
CA THR A 148 8.12 8.52 -6.56
C THR A 148 7.81 7.04 -6.33
N SER A 149 8.82 6.29 -5.93
CA SER A 149 8.68 4.87 -5.63
C SER A 149 9.72 4.37 -4.64
N CYS A 150 9.33 3.32 -3.91
CA CYS A 150 10.22 2.38 -3.24
C CYS A 150 9.79 0.95 -3.61
N GLY A 151 9.57 0.70 -4.90
CA GLY A 151 8.92 -0.49 -5.44
C GLY A 151 7.95 -0.10 -6.54
N LEU A 152 6.67 0.09 -6.20
CA LEU A 152 5.64 0.56 -7.13
C LEU A 152 5.61 2.10 -7.20
N GLU A 153 5.53 2.66 -8.40
CA GLU A 153 5.59 4.12 -8.65
C GLU A 153 4.22 4.78 -8.62
N PHE A 154 4.13 5.92 -7.93
CA PHE A 154 2.93 6.74 -7.81
C PHE A 154 3.21 8.21 -8.12
N ALA A 155 2.26 8.88 -8.77
CA ALA A 155 2.25 10.34 -8.89
C ALA A 155 1.75 10.95 -7.58
N HIS A 156 2.50 11.86 -7.00
CA HIS A 156 2.14 12.56 -5.77
C HIS A 156 1.73 14.00 -6.09
N LEU A 157 0.51 14.37 -5.69
CA LEU A 157 -0.07 15.68 -5.92
C LEU A 157 -0.37 16.37 -4.57
N ASP A 158 0.34 17.46 -4.26
CA ASP A 158 0.08 18.29 -3.07
C ASP A 158 -1.06 19.27 -3.34
N VAL A 159 -2.14 19.12 -2.58
CA VAL A 159 -3.35 19.94 -2.68
C VAL A 159 -3.62 20.65 -1.37
N ARG A 160 -4.44 21.70 -1.44
CA ARG A 160 -4.88 22.46 -0.27
C ARG A 160 -5.82 21.62 0.61
N PRO A 161 -5.86 21.87 1.94
CA PRO A 161 -6.85 21.26 2.82
C PRO A 161 -8.28 21.41 2.29
N GLY A 162 -9.09 20.36 2.39
CA GLY A 162 -10.46 20.31 1.86
C GLY A 162 -10.57 19.94 0.36
N ALA A 163 -9.45 19.84 -0.37
CA ALA A 163 -9.47 19.39 -1.75
C ALA A 163 -9.45 17.86 -1.88
N VAL A 164 -8.75 17.14 -1.01
CA VAL A 164 -8.63 15.67 -1.07
C VAL A 164 -10.00 15.00 -1.10
N GLU A 165 -10.93 15.44 -0.25
CA GLU A 165 -12.28 14.88 -0.11
C GLU A 165 -13.14 15.05 -1.36
N ARG A 166 -12.83 16.06 -2.19
CA ARG A 166 -13.56 16.36 -3.43
C ARG A 166 -12.99 15.65 -4.66
N ALA A 167 -11.84 15.00 -4.56
CA ALA A 167 -11.20 14.36 -5.70
C ALA A 167 -12.08 13.24 -6.28
N VAL A 168 -12.24 13.23 -7.60
CA VAL A 168 -12.97 12.20 -8.35
C VAL A 168 -12.13 11.87 -9.58
N PRO A 169 -11.60 10.64 -9.70
CA PRO A 169 -10.73 10.29 -10.81
C PRO A 169 -11.49 10.29 -12.13
N ASP A 170 -10.88 10.83 -13.19
CA ASP A 170 -11.24 10.54 -14.58
C ASP A 170 -10.28 9.46 -15.08
N PRO A 171 -10.73 8.19 -15.18
CA PRO A 171 -9.86 7.08 -15.60
C PRO A 171 -9.22 7.28 -16.96
N ARG A 172 -9.90 7.96 -17.90
CA ARG A 172 -9.38 8.19 -19.24
C ARG A 172 -8.30 9.27 -19.23
N ALA A 173 -8.54 10.36 -18.51
CA ALA A 173 -7.56 11.42 -18.36
C ALA A 173 -6.29 10.91 -17.64
N LEU A 174 -6.46 10.13 -16.56
CA LEU A 174 -5.35 9.55 -15.81
C LEU A 174 -4.55 8.55 -16.66
N ALA A 175 -5.21 7.66 -17.39
CA ALA A 175 -4.53 6.73 -18.29
C ALA A 175 -3.74 7.45 -19.40
N ALA A 176 -4.27 8.57 -19.92
CA ALA A 176 -3.57 9.37 -20.92
C ALA A 176 -2.38 10.14 -20.34
N LEU A 177 -2.49 10.63 -19.10
CA LEU A 177 -1.47 11.44 -18.43
C LEU A 177 -0.34 10.59 -17.84
N LEU A 178 -0.64 9.36 -17.43
CA LEU A 178 0.25 8.46 -16.70
C LEU A 178 0.32 7.05 -17.36
N PRO A 179 0.65 6.96 -18.66
CA PRO A 179 0.54 5.70 -19.42
C PRO A 179 1.46 4.58 -18.90
N ASP A 180 2.59 4.93 -18.28
CA ASP A 180 3.60 3.99 -17.80
C ASP A 180 3.57 3.79 -16.27
N VAL A 181 2.62 4.41 -15.56
CA VAL A 181 2.57 4.39 -14.09
C VAL A 181 1.58 3.33 -13.62
N LEU A 182 2.12 2.23 -13.08
CA LEU A 182 1.29 1.10 -12.61
C LEU A 182 0.64 1.35 -11.25
N GLY A 183 1.26 2.14 -10.36
CA GLY A 183 0.75 2.36 -9.01
C GLY A 183 -0.50 3.22 -9.01
N GLY A 184 -0.38 4.49 -9.41
CA GLY A 184 -1.52 5.39 -9.56
C GLY A 184 -1.21 6.82 -9.10
N VAL A 185 -2.22 7.51 -8.57
CA VAL A 185 -2.11 8.88 -8.04
C VAL A 185 -2.40 8.90 -6.55
N SER A 186 -1.49 9.47 -5.77
CA SER A 186 -1.68 9.85 -4.37
C SER A 186 -1.98 11.35 -4.30
N VAL A 187 -3.22 11.70 -3.99
CA VAL A 187 -3.67 13.08 -3.75
C VAL A 187 -3.53 13.36 -2.26
N LEU A 188 -2.67 14.31 -1.91
CA LEU A 188 -2.23 14.54 -0.53
C LEU A 188 -2.50 15.97 -0.11
N ALA A 189 -3.17 16.15 1.03
CA ALA A 189 -3.23 17.42 1.74
C ALA A 189 -2.44 17.30 3.04
N ARG A 190 -1.46 18.19 3.21
CA ARG A 190 -0.69 18.29 4.45
C ARG A 190 -1.55 18.92 5.54
N GLY A 191 -1.61 18.26 6.69
CA GLY A 191 -2.19 18.76 7.93
C GLY A 191 -1.15 19.43 8.83
N ASP A 192 -1.47 19.49 10.12
CA ASP A 192 -0.56 20.01 11.13
C ASP A 192 0.59 19.04 11.41
N GLY A 193 1.81 19.57 11.53
CA GLY A 193 2.99 18.77 11.83
C GLY A 193 3.29 17.72 10.75
N ASP A 194 3.33 16.46 11.16
CA ASP A 194 3.66 15.29 10.33
C ASP A 194 2.43 14.46 9.94
N GLU A 195 1.22 14.96 10.18
CA GLU A 195 -0.03 14.29 9.79
C GLU A 195 -0.56 14.80 8.45
N HIS A 196 -0.92 13.88 7.55
CA HIS A 196 -1.41 14.19 6.20
C HIS A 196 -2.65 13.37 5.88
N THR A 197 -3.58 13.95 5.12
CA THR A 197 -4.75 13.24 4.58
C THR A 197 -4.49 12.87 3.13
N VAL A 198 -4.74 11.61 2.78
CA VAL A 198 -4.44 11.08 1.45
C VAL A 198 -5.62 10.30 0.88
N ARG A 199 -5.77 10.37 -0.44
CA ARG A 199 -6.57 9.43 -1.23
C ARG A 199 -5.75 8.91 -2.38
N VAL A 200 -5.87 7.62 -2.65
CA VAL A 200 -5.08 6.96 -3.68
C VAL A 200 -6.02 6.33 -4.71
N PHE A 201 -5.85 6.74 -5.96
CA PHE A 201 -6.54 6.16 -7.11
C PHE A 201 -5.57 5.26 -7.86
N ALA A 202 -5.79 3.95 -7.80
CA ALA A 202 -4.82 2.96 -8.22
C ALA A 202 -4.96 2.59 -9.71
N GLY A 203 -3.85 2.66 -10.45
CA GLY A 203 -3.84 2.35 -11.88
C GLY A 203 -4.21 0.89 -12.16
N GLY A 204 -3.75 -0.03 -11.30
CA GLY A 204 -4.03 -1.47 -11.39
C GLY A 204 -5.48 -1.89 -11.15
N THR A 205 -6.37 -0.98 -10.69
CA THR A 205 -7.80 -1.25 -10.45
C THR A 205 -8.68 -0.30 -11.27
N ALA A 206 -8.25 0.01 -12.50
CA ALA A 206 -8.94 0.93 -13.40
C ALA A 206 -9.20 2.32 -12.76
N TRP A 207 -8.25 2.81 -11.96
CA TRP A 207 -8.33 4.07 -11.21
C TRP A 207 -9.39 4.09 -10.10
N GLY A 208 -9.77 2.91 -9.59
CA GLY A 208 -10.53 2.77 -8.36
C GLY A 208 -9.75 3.30 -7.14
N GLU A 209 -10.49 3.66 -6.09
CA GLU A 209 -9.88 4.13 -4.85
C GLU A 209 -9.50 2.97 -3.93
N ASP A 210 -8.29 3.00 -3.39
CA ASP A 210 -7.77 2.02 -2.44
C ASP A 210 -7.86 2.56 -1.00
N PRO A 211 -8.37 1.81 0.00
CA PRO A 211 -8.55 2.32 1.36
C PRO A 211 -7.26 2.52 2.15
N ALA A 212 -6.18 1.78 1.85
CA ALA A 212 -4.86 2.02 2.43
C ALA A 212 -3.75 1.48 1.54
N THR A 213 -2.89 2.38 1.03
CA THR A 213 -1.89 2.03 0.02
C THR A 213 -0.46 2.16 0.56
N GLY A 214 0.07 1.08 1.13
CA GLY A 214 1.41 1.08 1.73
C GLY A 214 2.54 1.46 0.76
N SER A 215 2.42 1.11 -0.52
CA SER A 215 3.40 1.49 -1.55
C SER A 215 3.39 2.98 -1.88
N ALA A 216 2.21 3.60 -1.94
CA ALA A 216 2.08 5.06 -2.08
C ALA A 216 2.59 5.78 -0.81
N ALA A 217 2.33 5.22 0.38
CA ALA A 217 2.85 5.76 1.63
C ALA A 217 4.38 5.80 1.63
N LEU A 218 5.06 4.71 1.22
CA LEU A 218 6.51 4.72 1.04
C LEU A 218 6.98 5.83 0.08
N GLY A 219 6.29 5.98 -1.05
CA GLY A 219 6.55 7.04 -2.03
C GLY A 219 6.33 8.45 -1.48
N THR A 220 5.41 8.62 -0.52
CA THR A 220 5.15 9.90 0.14
C THR A 220 6.37 10.37 0.94
N GLY A 221 7.06 9.45 1.64
CA GLY A 221 8.31 9.78 2.32
C GLY A 221 9.39 10.29 1.36
N VAL A 222 9.51 9.66 0.18
CA VAL A 222 10.44 10.09 -0.88
C VAL A 222 10.05 11.47 -1.42
N TRP A 223 8.76 11.72 -1.61
CA TRP A 223 8.23 13.01 -2.04
C TRP A 223 8.52 14.12 -1.01
N LEU A 224 8.28 13.85 0.28
CA LEU A 224 8.60 14.78 1.36
C LEU A 224 10.09 15.16 1.36
N ALA A 225 10.99 14.19 1.15
CA ALA A 225 12.42 14.47 1.02
C ALA A 225 12.75 15.32 -0.22
N ALA A 226 12.16 14.98 -1.38
CA ALA A 226 12.39 15.70 -2.64
C ALA A 226 11.93 17.17 -2.58
N GLU A 227 10.85 17.45 -1.85
CA GLU A 227 10.29 18.79 -1.66
C GLU A 227 10.93 19.59 -0.50
N GLY A 228 11.97 19.03 0.13
CA GLY A 228 12.66 19.65 1.27
C GLY A 228 11.82 19.72 2.54
N LEU A 229 10.78 18.88 2.64
CA LEU A 229 9.87 18.77 3.78
C LEU A 229 10.35 17.75 4.81
N ALA A 230 11.22 16.81 4.41
CA ALA A 230 11.96 15.95 5.33
C ALA A 230 13.46 16.32 5.30
N GLY A 231 14.02 16.59 6.48
CA GLY A 231 15.43 16.96 6.65
C GLY A 231 16.39 15.78 6.71
N GLU A 232 17.68 16.08 6.84
CA GLU A 232 18.75 15.08 7.03
C GLU A 232 18.47 14.20 8.25
N GLY A 233 18.75 12.90 8.13
CA GLY A 233 18.41 11.89 9.14
C GLY A 233 17.04 11.27 8.87
N THR A 234 16.42 10.70 9.93
CA THR A 234 15.14 9.99 9.80
C THR A 234 13.98 10.87 10.27
N SER A 235 13.01 11.11 9.39
CA SER A 235 11.76 11.83 9.67
C SER A 235 10.57 10.87 9.64
N GLY A 236 9.63 11.05 10.56
CA GLY A 236 8.35 10.34 10.59
C GLY A 236 7.25 11.15 9.91
N TYR A 237 6.21 10.45 9.45
CA TYR A 237 4.96 11.05 8.98
C TYR A 237 3.81 10.05 9.18
N ARG A 238 2.60 10.56 9.31
CA ARG A 238 1.38 9.78 9.43
C ARG A 238 0.39 10.13 8.33
N LEU A 239 -0.11 9.11 7.64
CA LEU A 239 -1.11 9.25 6.60
C LEU A 239 -2.46 8.72 7.07
N HIS A 240 -3.50 9.53 6.90
CA HIS A 240 -4.89 9.16 7.08
C HIS A 240 -5.52 8.92 5.72
N GLN A 241 -5.98 7.69 5.45
CA GLN A 241 -6.53 7.26 4.16
C GLN A 241 -7.88 6.56 4.33
N GLY A 242 -8.65 6.45 3.24
CA GLY A 242 -9.81 5.54 3.16
C GLY A 242 -11.08 6.02 3.88
N ALA A 243 -11.07 7.22 4.48
CA ALA A 243 -12.25 7.80 5.13
C ALA A 243 -13.45 7.93 4.16
N ALA A 244 -13.21 8.31 2.90
CA ALA A 244 -14.24 8.41 1.86
C ALA A 244 -14.89 7.05 1.51
N LEU A 245 -14.16 5.95 1.74
CA LEU A 245 -14.63 4.58 1.52
C LEU A 245 -15.30 3.96 2.76
N GLY A 246 -15.45 4.72 3.85
CA GLY A 246 -15.90 4.18 5.13
C GLY A 246 -14.89 3.21 5.78
N ARG A 247 -13.65 3.25 5.30
CA ARG A 247 -12.56 2.35 5.68
C ARG A 247 -11.37 3.19 6.18
N PRO A 248 -11.50 3.89 7.32
CA PRO A 248 -10.45 4.78 7.80
C PRO A 248 -9.19 3.97 8.13
N SER A 249 -8.05 4.46 7.66
CA SER A 249 -6.76 3.78 7.74
C SER A 249 -5.68 4.74 8.25
N VAL A 250 -4.72 4.20 9.00
CA VAL A 250 -3.56 4.95 9.50
C VAL A 250 -2.29 4.24 9.07
N LEU A 251 -1.44 4.94 8.32
CA LEU A 251 -0.13 4.46 7.88
C LEU A 251 0.95 5.32 8.50
N ASP A 252 1.81 4.74 9.33
CA ASP A 252 2.96 5.42 9.93
C ASP A 252 4.19 5.17 9.06
N GLY A 253 4.65 6.22 8.39
CA GLY A 253 5.81 6.17 7.50
C GLY A 253 7.05 6.80 8.11
N THR A 254 8.21 6.38 7.62
CA THR A 254 9.47 7.09 7.86
C THR A 254 10.26 7.22 6.58
N VAL A 255 11.02 8.30 6.44
CA VAL A 255 12.04 8.46 5.40
C VAL A 255 13.38 8.83 6.04
N THR A 256 14.44 8.19 5.58
CA THR A 256 15.82 8.53 5.95
C THR A 256 16.48 9.25 4.78
N VAL A 257 16.99 10.45 5.04
CA VAL A 257 17.72 11.30 4.10
C VAL A 257 19.19 11.32 4.49
N GLU A 258 20.06 10.99 3.55
CA GLU A 258 21.52 11.08 3.69
C GLU A 258 22.10 11.90 2.55
N ALA A 259 22.94 12.89 2.89
CA ALA A 259 23.52 13.84 1.94
C ALA A 259 22.44 14.49 1.04
N GLY A 260 21.31 14.87 1.64
CA GLY A 260 20.18 15.48 0.95
C GLY A 260 19.43 14.57 -0.02
N ARG A 261 19.60 13.24 0.06
CA ARG A 261 18.88 12.26 -0.78
C ARG A 261 18.16 11.20 0.06
N PRO A 262 16.92 10.81 -0.28
CA PRO A 262 16.25 9.71 0.39
C PRO A 262 16.98 8.39 0.09
N VAL A 263 17.38 7.67 1.14
CA VAL A 263 18.09 6.39 1.04
C VAL A 263 17.24 5.21 1.51
N ARG A 264 16.22 5.47 2.35
CA ARG A 264 15.35 4.44 2.92
C ARG A 264 13.97 5.02 3.21
N ALA A 265 12.93 4.26 2.91
CA ALA A 265 11.57 4.54 3.39
C ALA A 265 10.98 3.29 4.05
N THR A 266 10.22 3.49 5.12
CA THR A 266 9.45 2.40 5.76
C THR A 266 8.00 2.82 5.94
N VAL A 267 7.11 1.84 5.98
CA VAL A 267 5.69 2.04 6.32
C VAL A 267 5.28 0.96 7.31
N ALA A 268 4.51 1.33 8.31
CA ALA A 268 3.99 0.44 9.33
C ALA A 268 2.51 0.76 9.59
N GLY A 269 1.83 -0.21 10.20
CA GLY A 269 0.53 0.01 10.81
C GLY A 269 -0.01 -1.27 11.44
N ASP A 270 -1.09 -1.10 12.17
CA ASP A 270 -1.73 -2.18 12.92
C ASP A 270 -2.54 -3.10 12.00
N VAL A 271 -2.66 -4.35 12.44
CA VAL A 271 -3.38 -5.42 11.76
C VAL A 271 -4.38 -6.05 12.74
N HIS A 272 -5.65 -6.09 12.33
CA HIS A 272 -6.73 -6.65 13.14
C HIS A 272 -7.33 -7.90 12.48
N PRO A 273 -7.36 -9.07 13.17
CA PRO A 273 -8.12 -10.21 12.68
C PRO A 273 -9.63 -9.93 12.75
N VAL A 274 -10.35 -10.28 11.70
CA VAL A 274 -11.79 -10.00 11.54
C VAL A 274 -12.62 -11.27 11.50
N ALA A 275 -12.23 -12.24 10.66
CA ALA A 275 -12.96 -13.49 10.48
C ALA A 275 -12.01 -14.62 10.12
N ARG A 276 -12.35 -15.86 10.48
CA ARG A 276 -11.58 -17.05 10.10
C ARG A 276 -12.51 -18.18 9.69
N GLY A 277 -12.07 -19.02 8.78
CA GLY A 277 -12.87 -20.14 8.29
C GLY A 277 -12.10 -21.05 7.36
N THR A 278 -12.83 -21.85 6.58
CA THR A 278 -12.29 -22.67 5.52
C THR A 278 -12.97 -22.34 4.19
N VAL A 279 -12.21 -22.39 3.10
CA VAL A 279 -12.68 -22.15 1.73
C VAL A 279 -12.56 -23.42 0.89
N VAL A 280 -13.54 -23.65 0.02
CA VAL A 280 -13.51 -24.75 -0.95
C VAL A 280 -12.56 -24.37 -2.08
N VAL A 281 -11.63 -25.27 -2.42
CA VAL A 281 -10.72 -25.07 -3.56
C VAL A 281 -11.46 -25.49 -4.82
N PRO A 282 -11.54 -24.64 -5.86
CA PRO A 282 -12.16 -25.01 -7.12
C PRO A 282 -11.39 -26.16 -7.79
N ALA A 283 -12.14 -27.02 -8.49
CA ALA A 283 -11.59 -28.17 -9.20
C ALA A 283 -10.66 -27.76 -10.35
#